data_AF-A0A9D7ST36-F1
#
_entry.id   AF-A0A9D7ST36-F1
#
_cell.length_a   1.000
_cell.length_b   1.000
_cell.length_c   1.000
_cell.angle_alpha   90.00
_cell.angle_beta   90.00
_cell.angle_gamma   90.00
#
_symmetry.space_group_name_H-M   'P 1'
#
loop_
_entity.id
_entity.type
_entity.pdbx_description
1 polymer ?
#
loop_
_entity_poly.entity_id
_entity_poly.type
_entity_poly.pdbx_seq_one_letter_code
_entity_poly.pdbx_strand_id
1 'polypeptide(L)'
;MSIFSCFRKKENLQSWLDKKFPGQFEVVDSRRRFMEQFQFSKKVTSVVAFKQDTLIEFVVIWYRDVPDLRVSADEIQNAFDRSKKDTEQARALYKSYTEHGSAKMSVSVIDDAAYFLVYEEPTMENRKKYLQEILSTLDQKTDFAQTKVFIDFMEDSTYHQEFNDIVPAGFWNRIDHYYQDNKTVSIDFAWSPKMKTDTLMSKWTLNTYANRSSTYRNEAYQEALKWADKNIKPPFYIEPDQLVWDDLDEHDLMAMHFHFPYYTQKPPDETEDIESLRLGYVSGVYQADQKTFSKIVKEKEF
;
A
#
# COMPACT_ATOMS: atom_id res chain seq x y z
N MET A 1 -10.46 -0.45 -61.32
CA MET A 1 -10.29 0.75 -60.48
C MET A 1 -10.06 0.26 -59.06
N SER A 2 -8.86 0.52 -58.54
CA SER A 2 -8.34 0.01 -57.26
C SER A 2 -8.79 0.92 -56.12
N ILE A 3 -9.28 0.36 -55.01
CA ILE A 3 -9.15 0.94 -53.67
C ILE A 3 -9.00 -0.23 -52.67
N PHE A 4 -7.82 -0.86 -52.66
CA PHE A 4 -7.39 -1.58 -51.46
C PHE A 4 -7.05 -0.53 -50.40
N SER A 5 -7.97 -0.33 -49.46
CA SER A 5 -7.69 0.38 -48.23
C SER A 5 -6.65 -0.42 -47.44
N CYS A 6 -5.36 -0.09 -47.61
CA CYS A 6 -4.32 -0.48 -46.68
C CYS A 6 -4.58 0.24 -45.36
N PHE A 7 -5.44 -0.32 -44.50
CA PHE A 7 -5.40 0.00 -43.08
C PHE A 7 -4.03 -0.43 -42.56
N ARG A 8 -3.06 0.50 -42.52
CA ARG A 8 -1.81 0.29 -41.79
C ARG A 8 -2.21 -0.06 -40.35
N LYS A 9 -1.93 -1.29 -39.92
CA LYS A 9 -2.06 -1.67 -38.50
C LYS A 9 -1.25 -0.63 -37.73
N LYS A 10 -1.94 0.16 -36.91
CA LYS A 10 -1.30 1.12 -36.02
C LYS A 10 -0.38 0.35 -35.09
N GLU A 11 0.86 0.81 -35.01
CA GLU A 11 1.86 0.21 -34.14
C GLU A 11 1.41 0.33 -32.68
N ASN A 12 1.60 -0.73 -31.91
CA ASN A 12 1.43 -0.71 -30.45
C ASN A 12 2.80 -0.90 -29.77
N LEU A 13 2.88 -0.66 -28.46
CA LEU A 13 4.16 -0.73 -27.74
C LEU A 13 4.87 -2.07 -27.92
N GLN A 14 4.16 -3.22 -27.79
CA GLN A 14 4.77 -4.53 -27.97
C GLN A 14 5.40 -4.68 -29.37
N SER A 15 4.65 -4.36 -30.43
CA SER A 15 5.16 -4.46 -31.81
C SER A 15 6.30 -3.49 -32.11
N TRP A 16 6.37 -2.35 -31.42
CA TRP A 16 7.49 -1.42 -31.51
C TRP A 16 8.73 -1.99 -30.80
N LEU A 17 8.56 -2.56 -29.60
CA LEU A 17 9.61 -3.22 -28.85
C LEU A 17 10.19 -4.41 -29.63
N ASP A 18 9.34 -5.24 -30.24
CA ASP A 18 9.77 -6.39 -31.04
C ASP A 18 10.62 -5.98 -32.26
N LYS A 19 10.41 -4.77 -32.82
CA LYS A 19 11.21 -4.24 -33.93
C LYS A 19 12.54 -3.65 -33.49
N LYS A 20 12.58 -2.99 -32.32
CA LYS A 20 13.77 -2.26 -31.83
C LYS A 20 14.66 -3.12 -30.93
N PHE A 21 14.07 -4.05 -30.19
CA PHE A 21 14.70 -4.93 -29.21
C PHE A 21 14.17 -6.37 -29.38
N PRO A 22 14.46 -7.04 -30.51
CA PRO A 22 13.81 -8.30 -30.87
C PRO A 22 13.96 -9.36 -29.77
N GLY A 23 12.82 -9.83 -29.24
CA GLY A 23 12.78 -10.90 -28.25
C GLY A 23 13.29 -10.54 -26.85
N GLN A 24 13.61 -9.27 -26.56
CA GLN A 24 14.15 -8.89 -25.25
C GLN A 24 13.07 -8.55 -24.22
N PHE A 25 12.00 -7.88 -24.65
CA PHE A 25 11.02 -7.27 -23.75
C PHE A 25 9.59 -7.77 -23.98
N GLU A 26 8.79 -7.71 -22.92
CA GLU A 26 7.36 -8.04 -22.92
C GLU A 26 6.56 -6.98 -22.17
N VAL A 27 5.47 -6.51 -22.77
CA VAL A 27 4.51 -5.64 -22.09
C VAL A 27 3.64 -6.50 -21.18
N VAL A 28 3.83 -6.39 -19.87
CA VAL A 28 3.10 -7.19 -18.86
C VAL A 28 1.83 -6.50 -18.36
N ASP A 29 1.78 -5.17 -18.46
CA ASP A 29 0.59 -4.38 -18.12
C ASP A 29 0.53 -3.10 -18.98
N SER A 30 -0.67 -2.60 -19.26
CA SER A 30 -0.88 -1.38 -20.05
C SER A 30 -2.15 -0.65 -19.65
N ARG A 31 -2.02 0.65 -19.35
CA ARG A 31 -3.11 1.47 -18.82
C ARG A 31 -3.20 2.82 -19.47
N ARG A 32 -4.43 3.30 -19.62
CA ARG A 32 -4.68 4.70 -19.96
C ARG A 32 -4.69 5.50 -18.67
N ARG A 33 -4.00 6.65 -18.63
CA ARG A 33 -4.24 7.63 -17.57
C ARG A 33 -5.64 8.21 -17.77
N PHE A 34 -6.64 7.66 -17.08
CA PHE A 34 -7.94 8.28 -16.93
C PHE A 34 -7.83 9.33 -15.81
N MET A 35 -7.53 10.57 -16.19
CA MET A 35 -7.95 11.70 -15.34
C MET A 35 -9.33 12.09 -15.85
N GLU A 36 -10.31 12.27 -14.95
CA GLU A 36 -11.71 12.57 -15.31
C GLU A 36 -11.85 13.79 -16.25
N GLN A 37 -10.88 14.70 -16.23
CA GLN A 37 -10.83 15.89 -17.09
C GLN A 37 -10.24 15.65 -18.50
N PHE A 38 -9.69 14.46 -18.79
CA PHE A 38 -9.03 14.12 -20.07
C PHE A 38 -9.45 12.76 -20.62
N GLN A 39 -10.76 12.56 -20.83
CA GLN A 39 -11.32 11.36 -21.50
C GLN A 39 -10.73 11.09 -22.91
N PHE A 40 -9.93 12.01 -23.46
CA PHE A 40 -9.30 11.93 -24.78
C PHE A 40 -7.78 11.74 -24.76
N SER A 41 -7.16 11.50 -23.60
CA SER A 41 -5.71 11.28 -23.55
C SER A 41 -5.31 10.00 -24.30
N LYS A 42 -4.54 10.16 -25.38
CA LYS A 42 -3.88 9.06 -26.08
C LYS A 42 -2.66 8.52 -25.32
N LYS A 43 -2.34 9.08 -24.15
CA LYS A 43 -1.20 8.69 -23.32
C LYS A 43 -1.53 7.39 -22.59
N VAL A 44 -0.63 6.42 -22.74
CA VAL A 44 -0.68 5.09 -22.13
C VAL A 44 0.57 4.93 -21.28
N THR A 45 0.41 4.38 -20.09
CA THR A 45 1.50 3.93 -19.22
C THR A 45 1.50 2.42 -19.24
N SER A 46 2.62 1.80 -19.59
CA SER A 46 2.78 0.36 -19.64
C SER A 46 3.94 -0.08 -18.75
N VAL A 47 3.79 -1.25 -18.14
CA VAL A 47 4.89 -1.94 -17.47
C VAL A 47 5.48 -2.94 -18.46
N VAL A 48 6.80 -2.90 -18.60
CA VAL A 48 7.57 -3.74 -19.51
C VAL A 48 8.54 -4.57 -18.69
N ALA A 49 8.53 -5.89 -18.88
CA ALA A 49 9.43 -6.83 -18.24
C ALA A 49 10.53 -7.29 -19.22
N PHE A 50 11.71 -7.55 -18.69
CA PHE A 50 12.78 -8.23 -19.41
C PHE A 50 12.55 -9.74 -19.42
N LYS A 51 12.58 -10.37 -20.59
CA LYS A 51 12.18 -11.79 -20.73
C LYS A 51 13.12 -12.78 -20.05
N GLN A 52 14.41 -12.46 -19.92
CA GLN A 52 15.37 -13.38 -19.29
C GLN A 52 15.37 -13.25 -17.75
N ASP A 53 14.82 -12.15 -17.23
CA ASP A 53 14.71 -11.89 -15.80
C ASP A 53 13.49 -10.99 -15.56
N THR A 54 12.35 -11.62 -15.30
CA THR A 54 11.06 -10.93 -15.20
C THR A 54 10.93 -10.04 -13.97
N LEU A 55 11.89 -10.07 -13.04
CA LEU A 55 11.96 -9.13 -11.92
C LEU A 55 12.52 -7.76 -12.34
N ILE A 56 13.10 -7.66 -13.54
CA ILE A 56 13.51 -6.39 -14.14
C ILE A 56 12.32 -5.84 -14.91
N GLU A 57 11.53 -5.01 -14.23
CA GLU A 57 10.37 -4.31 -14.78
C GLU A 57 10.59 -2.80 -14.80
N PHE A 58 10.20 -2.13 -15.89
CA PHE A 58 10.27 -0.68 -16.01
C PHE A 58 9.02 -0.10 -16.66
N VAL A 59 8.80 1.19 -16.42
CA VAL A 59 7.60 1.89 -16.90
C VAL A 59 7.89 2.64 -18.18
N VAL A 60 7.01 2.49 -19.16
CA VAL A 60 7.05 3.19 -20.44
C VAL A 60 5.79 4.02 -20.60
N ILE A 61 5.97 5.32 -20.81
CA ILE A 61 4.90 6.22 -21.19
C ILE A 61 4.93 6.40 -22.70
N TRP A 62 3.84 6.10 -23.38
CA TRP A 62 3.74 6.14 -24.83
C TRP A 62 2.39 6.68 -25.28
N TYR A 63 2.26 6.96 -26.58
CA TYR A 63 1.03 7.48 -27.16
C TYR A 63 0.47 6.48 -28.17
N ARG A 64 -0.76 6.04 -27.94
CA ARG A 64 -1.50 5.20 -28.91
C ARG A 64 -2.05 6.05 -30.03
N ASP A 65 -2.37 5.41 -31.16
CA ASP A 65 -3.06 6.07 -32.28
C ASP A 65 -2.31 7.30 -32.84
N VAL A 66 -0.97 7.29 -32.78
CA VAL A 66 -0.05 8.24 -33.42
C VAL A 66 1.01 7.48 -34.23
N PRO A 67 1.62 8.09 -35.28
CA PRO A 67 2.54 7.38 -36.18
C PRO A 67 3.84 6.92 -35.53
N ASP A 68 4.36 7.67 -34.57
CA ASP A 68 5.48 7.34 -33.72
C ASP A 68 4.96 7.30 -32.27
N LEU A 69 5.20 6.22 -31.52
CA LEU A 69 4.65 6.07 -30.16
C LEU A 69 5.15 7.13 -29.16
N ARG A 70 5.96 8.10 -29.63
CA ARG A 70 6.68 9.13 -28.90
C ARG A 70 7.54 8.52 -27.80
N VAL A 71 8.18 7.41 -28.16
CA VAL A 71 9.16 6.67 -27.36
C VAL A 71 10.37 6.43 -28.25
N SER A 72 11.55 6.66 -27.70
CA SER A 72 12.84 6.39 -28.32
C SER A 72 13.49 5.12 -27.79
N ALA A 73 14.41 4.53 -28.56
CA ALA A 73 15.18 3.38 -28.11
C ALA A 73 16.06 3.73 -26.89
N ASP A 74 16.63 4.93 -26.86
CA ASP A 74 17.47 5.39 -25.75
C ASP A 74 16.67 5.53 -24.45
N GLU A 75 15.43 6.02 -24.50
CA GLU A 75 14.56 6.08 -23.32
C GLU A 75 14.26 4.68 -22.77
N ILE A 76 14.03 3.69 -23.64
CA ILE A 76 13.80 2.30 -23.23
C ILE A 76 15.06 1.69 -22.62
N GLN A 77 16.21 1.88 -23.27
CA GLN A 77 17.49 1.36 -22.76
C GLN A 77 17.83 1.97 -21.40
N ASN A 78 17.69 3.30 -21.26
CA ASN A 78 17.93 3.97 -19.98
C ASN A 78 16.96 3.51 -18.88
N ALA A 79 15.68 3.29 -19.21
CA ALA A 79 14.70 2.77 -18.24
C ALA A 79 15.03 1.33 -17.82
N PHE A 80 15.44 0.49 -18.77
CA PHE A 80 15.89 -0.87 -18.50
C PHE A 80 17.17 -0.90 -17.65
N ASP A 81 18.18 -0.10 -17.99
CA ASP A 81 19.45 -0.07 -17.25
C ASP A 81 19.25 0.41 -15.80
N ARG A 82 18.36 1.38 -15.59
CA ARG A 82 17.94 1.79 -14.23
C ARG A 82 17.24 0.66 -13.47
N SER A 83 16.22 0.05 -14.07
CA SER A 83 15.49 -1.05 -13.44
C SER A 83 16.39 -2.24 -13.11
N LYS A 84 17.33 -2.56 -14.01
CA LYS A 84 18.34 -3.60 -13.77
C LYS A 84 19.21 -3.27 -12.56
N LYS A 85 19.73 -2.03 -12.48
CA LYS A 85 20.52 -1.56 -11.34
C LYS A 85 19.73 -1.63 -10.03
N ASP A 86 18.46 -1.22 -10.06
CA ASP A 86 17.57 -1.23 -8.90
C ASP A 86 17.27 -2.66 -8.44
N THR A 87 16.97 -3.58 -9.37
CA THR A 87 16.76 -5.01 -9.05
C THR A 87 18.04 -5.67 -8.51
N GLU A 88 19.22 -5.33 -9.05
CA GLU A 88 20.50 -5.80 -8.51
C GLU A 88 20.73 -5.30 -7.08
N GLN A 89 20.44 -4.03 -6.80
CA GLN A 89 20.52 -3.46 -5.45
C GLN A 89 19.52 -4.11 -4.49
N ALA A 90 18.27 -4.34 -4.91
CA ALA A 90 17.26 -5.02 -4.11
C ALA A 90 17.69 -6.45 -3.74
N ARG A 91 18.25 -7.21 -4.69
CA ARG A 91 18.82 -8.54 -4.44
C ARG A 91 19.97 -8.51 -3.45
N ALA A 92 20.89 -7.55 -3.61
CA ALA A 92 22.01 -7.39 -2.70
C ALA A 92 21.54 -6.99 -1.29
N LEU A 93 20.50 -6.17 -1.17
CA LEU A 93 19.91 -5.77 0.09
C LEU A 93 19.19 -6.93 0.78
N TYR A 94 18.32 -7.66 0.05
CA TYR A 94 17.64 -8.86 0.55
C TYR A 94 18.65 -9.91 1.03
N LYS A 95 19.71 -10.17 0.25
CA LYS A 95 20.78 -11.09 0.64
C LYS A 95 21.48 -10.65 1.93
N SER A 96 21.93 -9.40 2.01
CA SER A 96 22.59 -8.89 3.22
C SER A 96 21.70 -8.94 4.45
N TYR A 97 20.39 -8.76 4.28
CA TYR A 97 19.43 -8.89 5.36
C TYR A 97 19.29 -10.34 5.82
N THR A 98 19.14 -11.27 4.88
CA THR A 98 18.87 -12.69 5.15
C THR A 98 20.11 -13.53 5.50
N GLU A 99 21.32 -12.98 5.36
CA GLU A 99 22.58 -13.65 5.73
C GLU A 99 22.64 -14.08 7.20
N HIS A 100 21.82 -13.50 8.08
CA HIS A 100 21.79 -13.79 9.53
C HIS A 100 20.50 -14.49 9.99
N GLY A 101 19.58 -14.85 9.08
CA GLY A 101 18.32 -15.52 9.43
C GLY A 101 17.25 -15.46 8.33
N SER A 102 16.20 -16.25 8.50
CA SER A 102 15.03 -16.20 7.61
C SER A 102 14.07 -15.11 8.08
N ALA A 103 13.91 -14.05 7.31
CA ALA A 103 12.79 -13.13 7.48
C ALA A 103 11.74 -13.36 6.41
N LYS A 104 10.47 -13.33 6.81
CA LYS A 104 9.34 -13.26 5.89
C LYS A 104 9.26 -11.84 5.34
N MET A 105 10.00 -11.57 4.27
CA MET A 105 10.14 -10.23 3.74
C MET A 105 10.31 -10.22 2.22
N SER A 106 9.80 -9.17 1.59
CA SER A 106 10.13 -8.82 0.20
C SER A 106 10.82 -7.46 0.17
N VAL A 107 11.79 -7.27 -0.73
CA VAL A 107 12.56 -6.03 -0.85
C VAL A 107 12.40 -5.40 -2.22
N SER A 108 12.29 -4.07 -2.28
CA SER A 108 12.39 -3.29 -3.51
C SER A 108 13.43 -2.18 -3.34
N VAL A 109 14.01 -1.75 -4.45
CA VAL A 109 14.77 -0.50 -4.54
C VAL A 109 14.22 0.27 -5.74
N ILE A 110 13.99 1.57 -5.57
CA ILE A 110 13.57 2.48 -6.65
C ILE A 110 14.21 3.83 -6.40
N ASP A 111 14.98 4.36 -7.35
CA ASP A 111 15.55 5.71 -7.28
C ASP A 111 16.19 6.02 -5.91
N ASP A 112 17.06 5.12 -5.43
CA ASP A 112 17.75 5.21 -4.13
C ASP A 112 16.81 5.21 -2.89
N ALA A 113 15.57 4.73 -3.02
CA ALA A 113 14.70 4.38 -1.90
C ALA A 113 14.67 2.86 -1.71
N ALA A 114 14.77 2.39 -0.46
CA ALA A 114 14.59 0.99 -0.11
C ALA A 114 13.20 0.75 0.48
N TYR A 115 12.52 -0.28 0.00
CA TYR A 115 11.23 -0.73 0.50
C TYR A 115 11.38 -2.13 1.09
N PHE A 116 10.87 -2.31 2.30
CA PHE A 116 10.85 -3.58 3.01
C PHE A 116 9.39 -3.94 3.32
N LEU A 117 8.88 -4.99 2.68
CA LEU A 117 7.56 -5.55 2.95
C LEU A 117 7.71 -6.71 3.93
N VAL A 118 7.32 -6.53 5.19
CA VAL A 118 7.45 -7.50 6.27
C VAL A 118 6.13 -8.24 6.46
N TYR A 119 6.11 -9.57 6.38
CA TYR A 119 4.88 -10.37 6.49
C TYR A 119 4.79 -11.01 7.87
N GLU A 120 4.47 -10.19 8.86
CA GLU A 120 4.26 -10.61 10.25
C GLU A 120 3.26 -9.68 10.94
N GLU A 121 2.83 -10.04 12.14
CA GLU A 121 2.01 -9.15 12.96
C GLU A 121 2.82 -7.91 13.42
N PRO A 122 2.31 -6.68 13.27
CA PRO A 122 3.04 -5.44 13.62
C PRO A 122 3.03 -5.14 15.13
N THR A 123 3.34 -6.14 15.97
CA THR A 123 3.49 -5.95 17.42
C THR A 123 4.60 -4.94 17.72
N MET A 124 4.58 -4.32 18.90
CA MET A 124 5.66 -3.41 19.31
C MET A 124 7.05 -4.08 19.26
N GLU A 125 7.11 -5.36 19.65
CA GLU A 125 8.33 -6.17 19.60
C GLU A 125 8.81 -6.38 18.16
N ASN A 126 7.92 -6.80 17.26
CA ASN A 126 8.25 -7.02 15.86
C ASN A 126 8.67 -5.72 15.16
N ARG A 127 7.90 -4.64 15.32
CA ARG A 127 8.26 -3.32 14.78
C ARG A 127 9.67 -2.89 15.20
N LYS A 128 10.00 -3.07 16.49
CA LYS A 128 11.33 -2.75 17.02
C LYS A 128 12.42 -3.66 16.43
N LYS A 129 12.17 -4.98 16.42
CA LYS A 129 13.10 -5.99 15.88
C LYS A 129 13.45 -5.70 14.42
N TYR A 130 12.45 -5.61 13.55
CA TYR A 130 12.67 -5.37 12.11
C TYR A 130 13.35 -4.04 11.85
N LEU A 131 12.96 -2.98 12.57
CA LEU A 131 13.61 -1.70 12.45
C LEU A 131 15.09 -1.75 12.87
N GLN A 132 15.44 -2.46 13.95
CA GLN A 132 16.82 -2.66 14.38
C GLN A 132 17.64 -3.46 13.36
N GLU A 133 17.08 -4.55 12.87
CA GLU A 133 17.73 -5.40 11.87
C GLU A 133 17.98 -4.62 10.57
N ILE A 134 16.96 -3.91 10.06
CA ILE A 134 17.07 -3.09 8.84
C ILE A 134 18.12 -1.99 9.00
N LEU A 135 18.09 -1.22 10.09
CA LEU A 135 19.07 -0.17 10.34
C LEU A 135 20.49 -0.75 10.46
N SER A 136 20.66 -1.89 11.13
CA SER A 136 21.95 -2.57 11.23
C SER A 136 22.46 -3.03 9.86
N THR A 137 21.59 -3.61 9.03
CA THR A 137 21.95 -4.01 7.65
C THR A 137 22.39 -2.81 6.82
N LEU A 138 21.69 -1.67 6.92
CA LEU A 138 22.03 -0.44 6.21
C LEU A 138 23.36 0.16 6.70
N ASP A 139 23.59 0.18 8.02
CA ASP A 139 24.82 0.73 8.63
C ASP A 139 26.09 -0.07 8.30
N GLN A 140 25.96 -1.36 7.99
CA GLN A 140 27.08 -2.23 7.60
C GLN A 140 27.54 -2.04 6.15
N LYS A 141 26.77 -1.30 5.34
CA LYS A 141 27.05 -1.08 3.93
C LYS A 141 27.79 0.23 3.72
N THR A 142 28.96 0.17 3.09
CA THR A 142 29.80 1.34 2.81
C THR A 142 29.34 2.16 1.61
N ASP A 143 28.62 1.54 0.68
CA ASP A 143 28.31 2.12 -0.65
C ASP A 143 26.81 2.22 -0.96
N PHE A 144 25.95 2.24 0.06
CA PHE A 144 24.51 2.38 -0.16
C PHE A 144 24.15 3.85 -0.44
N ALA A 145 23.63 4.11 -1.63
CA ALA A 145 23.12 5.42 -2.03
C ALA A 145 21.75 5.74 -1.40
N GLN A 146 21.15 4.75 -0.72
CA GLN A 146 19.79 4.83 -0.23
C GLN A 146 19.62 5.96 0.78
N THR A 147 18.74 6.91 0.45
CA THR A 147 18.46 8.05 1.34
C THR A 147 17.10 7.96 2.01
N LYS A 148 16.23 7.09 1.50
CA LYS A 148 14.85 6.90 2.00
C LYS A 148 14.58 5.43 2.24
N VAL A 149 13.93 5.14 3.35
CA VAL A 149 13.57 3.79 3.76
C VAL A 149 12.08 3.76 4.05
N PHE A 150 11.41 2.74 3.51
CA PHE A 150 10.01 2.42 3.73
C PHE A 150 9.95 1.02 4.32
N ILE A 151 9.26 0.86 5.45
CA ILE A 151 9.03 -0.44 6.06
C ILE A 151 7.52 -0.59 6.24
N ASP A 152 6.97 -1.59 5.59
CA ASP A 152 5.54 -1.87 5.56
C ASP A 152 5.30 -3.26 6.12
N PHE A 153 4.47 -3.35 7.16
CA PHE A 153 3.94 -4.62 7.62
C PHE A 153 2.75 -5.01 6.74
N MET A 154 2.88 -6.15 6.09
CA MET A 154 1.86 -6.79 5.26
C MET A 154 1.16 -7.89 6.07
N GLU A 155 -0.05 -8.25 5.66
CA GLU A 155 -0.75 -9.45 6.16
C GLU A 155 0.13 -10.70 6.02
N ASP A 156 0.41 -11.41 7.12
CA ASP A 156 1.26 -12.64 7.11
C ASP A 156 0.72 -13.68 6.12
N SER A 157 -0.61 -13.80 6.00
CA SER A 157 -1.24 -14.74 5.06
C SER A 157 -0.91 -14.47 3.60
N THR A 158 -0.41 -13.28 3.27
CA THR A 158 -0.10 -12.86 1.89
C THR A 158 1.33 -13.10 1.47
N TYR A 159 2.17 -13.64 2.38
CA TYR A 159 3.55 -13.96 2.06
C TYR A 159 3.65 -14.90 0.85
N HIS A 160 4.46 -14.53 -0.14
CA HIS A 160 4.65 -15.26 -1.40
C HIS A 160 3.40 -15.42 -2.28
N GLN A 161 2.31 -14.69 -2.02
CA GLN A 161 1.16 -14.70 -2.92
C GLN A 161 1.40 -13.86 -4.17
N GLU A 162 1.88 -12.62 -4.01
CA GLU A 162 2.21 -11.72 -5.12
C GLU A 162 3.73 -11.55 -5.30
N PHE A 163 4.46 -11.39 -4.19
CA PHE A 163 5.92 -11.20 -4.21
C PHE A 163 6.62 -12.32 -3.47
N ASN A 164 7.67 -12.86 -4.09
CA ASN A 164 8.67 -13.67 -3.41
C ASN A 164 9.64 -12.73 -2.67
N ASP A 165 10.94 -12.90 -2.89
CA ASP A 165 11.98 -12.11 -2.21
C ASP A 165 12.08 -10.66 -2.71
N ILE A 166 11.75 -10.41 -3.97
CA ILE A 166 11.97 -9.12 -4.65
C ILE A 166 10.66 -8.60 -5.23
N VAL A 167 10.38 -7.32 -4.94
CA VAL A 167 9.27 -6.57 -5.55
C VAL A 167 9.82 -5.80 -6.76
N PRO A 168 9.36 -6.09 -8.00
CA PRO A 168 9.83 -5.38 -9.19
C PRO A 168 9.44 -3.89 -9.15
N ALA A 169 10.30 -3.00 -9.67
CA ALA A 169 10.01 -1.56 -9.71
C ALA A 169 8.72 -1.22 -10.49
N GLY A 170 8.38 -2.03 -11.50
CA GLY A 170 7.14 -1.92 -12.26
C GLY A 170 5.87 -2.10 -11.43
N PHE A 171 5.94 -2.87 -10.33
CA PHE A 171 4.82 -3.11 -9.43
C PHE A 171 4.26 -1.81 -8.84
N TRP A 172 5.11 -0.89 -8.41
CA TRP A 172 4.69 0.36 -7.75
C TRP A 172 3.92 1.32 -8.66
N ASN A 173 3.94 1.04 -9.97
CA ASN A 173 3.16 1.77 -10.95
C ASN A 173 1.91 0.98 -11.34
N ARG A 174 1.60 -0.12 -10.65
CA ARG A 174 0.39 -0.90 -10.87
C ARG A 174 -0.83 -0.22 -10.23
N ILE A 175 -1.99 -0.29 -10.88
CA ILE A 175 -3.29 0.09 -10.31
C ILE A 175 -3.88 -1.21 -9.80
N ASP A 176 -3.17 -1.82 -8.86
CA ASP A 176 -3.75 -2.84 -8.03
C ASP A 176 -3.90 -2.26 -6.63
N HIS A 177 -4.96 -2.72 -5.97
CA HIS A 177 -5.17 -2.40 -4.56
C HIS A 177 -4.42 -3.38 -3.66
N TYR A 178 -3.80 -4.43 -4.22
CA TYR A 178 -3.19 -5.52 -3.46
C TYR A 178 -2.26 -5.02 -2.36
N TYR A 179 -1.34 -4.10 -2.68
CA TYR A 179 -0.42 -3.57 -1.68
C TYR A 179 -1.15 -2.73 -0.60
N GLN A 180 -2.10 -1.86 -0.98
CA GLN A 180 -2.82 -1.05 0.02
C GLN A 180 -3.82 -1.86 0.83
N ASP A 181 -4.44 -2.88 0.25
CA ASP A 181 -5.44 -3.73 0.91
C ASP A 181 -4.79 -4.62 1.98
N ASN A 182 -3.53 -5.01 1.78
CA ASN A 182 -2.80 -5.94 2.65
C ASN A 182 -1.72 -5.28 3.51
N LYS A 183 -1.37 -4.01 3.27
CA LYS A 183 -0.49 -3.25 4.16
C LYS A 183 -1.26 -2.86 5.40
N THR A 184 -0.75 -3.19 6.58
CA THR A 184 -1.40 -2.94 7.87
C THR A 184 -0.82 -1.72 8.58
N VAL A 185 0.51 -1.61 8.64
CA VAL A 185 1.25 -0.57 9.36
C VAL A 185 2.48 -0.19 8.55
N SER A 186 2.84 1.08 8.54
CA SER A 186 3.99 1.57 7.76
C SER A 186 4.81 2.60 8.53
N ILE A 187 6.08 2.71 8.18
CA ILE A 187 6.96 3.82 8.55
C ILE A 187 7.81 4.17 7.34
N ASP A 188 7.98 5.46 7.09
CA ASP A 188 8.96 5.98 6.15
C ASP A 188 9.86 7.02 6.82
N PHE A 189 11.12 7.05 6.42
CA PHE A 189 12.09 8.00 6.96
C PHE A 189 13.28 8.20 6.01
N ALA A 190 13.91 9.37 6.12
CA ALA A 190 15.22 9.59 5.54
C ALA A 190 16.27 8.92 6.43
N TRP A 191 17.06 7.99 5.88
CA TRP A 191 18.07 7.27 6.64
C TRP A 191 19.37 8.08 6.76
N SER A 192 20.04 7.88 7.90
CA SER A 192 21.40 8.36 8.14
C SER A 192 22.14 7.35 9.01
N PRO A 193 23.47 7.18 8.85
CA PRO A 193 24.23 6.22 9.64
C PRO A 193 24.05 6.39 11.15
N LYS A 194 23.94 5.28 11.88
CA LYS A 194 23.77 5.25 13.36
C LYS A 194 22.48 5.88 13.86
N MET A 195 21.44 5.91 13.03
CA MET A 195 20.10 6.31 13.43
C MET A 195 19.59 5.39 14.56
N LYS A 196 18.93 5.97 15.56
CA LYS A 196 18.45 5.23 16.74
C LYS A 196 17.00 4.78 16.54
N THR A 197 16.74 3.49 16.73
CA THR A 197 15.40 2.88 16.67
C THR A 197 14.36 3.64 17.49
N ASP A 198 14.68 4.02 18.73
CA ASP A 198 13.73 4.68 19.63
C ASP A 198 13.21 6.02 19.07
N THR A 199 13.97 6.70 18.20
CA THR A 199 13.54 7.97 17.56
C THR A 199 12.50 7.78 16.45
N LEU A 200 12.31 6.54 16.02
CA LEU A 200 11.42 6.14 14.93
C LEU A 200 10.21 5.36 15.44
N MET A 201 10.27 4.77 16.64
CA MET A 201 9.20 3.92 17.17
C MET A 201 7.84 4.63 17.33
N SER A 202 7.80 5.96 17.43
CA SER A 202 6.55 6.73 17.48
C SER A 202 6.03 7.16 16.10
N LYS A 203 6.70 6.81 15.01
CA LYS A 203 6.36 7.25 13.64
C LYS A 203 5.64 6.18 12.82
N TRP A 204 5.38 5.02 13.41
CA TRP A 204 4.56 4.00 12.77
C TRP A 204 3.12 4.50 12.62
N THR A 205 2.57 4.28 11.43
CA THR A 205 1.24 4.76 11.05
C THR A 205 0.42 3.58 10.57
N LEU A 206 -0.80 3.44 11.08
CA LEU A 206 -1.76 2.45 10.59
C LEU A 206 -2.24 2.78 9.18
N ASN A 207 -2.47 1.74 8.39
CA ASN A 207 -3.18 1.87 7.14
C ASN A 207 -4.67 1.62 7.37
N THR A 208 -5.41 2.70 7.42
CA THR A 208 -6.86 2.72 7.60
C THR A 208 -7.59 2.13 6.38
N TYR A 209 -7.00 2.11 5.19
CA TYR A 209 -7.62 1.52 4.00
C TYR A 209 -7.44 0.00 3.86
N ALA A 210 -6.67 -0.63 4.74
CA ALA A 210 -6.44 -2.07 4.70
C ALA A 210 -7.75 -2.87 4.90
N ASN A 211 -7.81 -4.07 4.34
CA ASN A 211 -8.91 -5.02 4.62
C ASN A 211 -9.08 -5.27 6.13
N ARG A 212 -7.97 -5.26 6.87
CA ARG A 212 -7.91 -5.42 8.33
C ARG A 212 -8.69 -4.36 9.11
N SER A 213 -8.92 -3.18 8.55
CA SER A 213 -9.67 -2.11 9.22
C SER A 213 -11.10 -2.54 9.59
N SER A 214 -11.69 -3.44 8.81
CA SER A 214 -12.99 -4.04 9.14
C SER A 214 -12.95 -4.87 10.43
N THR A 215 -11.84 -5.55 10.72
CA THR A 215 -11.62 -6.30 11.96
C THR A 215 -11.54 -5.35 13.15
N TYR A 216 -10.77 -4.25 13.04
CA TYR A 216 -10.65 -3.25 14.11
C TYR A 216 -11.99 -2.66 14.50
N ARG A 217 -12.80 -2.28 13.50
CA ARG A 217 -14.17 -1.81 13.69
C ARG A 217 -15.03 -2.84 14.42
N ASN A 218 -15.00 -4.09 13.98
CA ASN A 218 -15.82 -5.15 14.56
C ASN A 218 -15.45 -5.41 16.02
N GLU A 219 -14.15 -5.46 16.34
CA GLU A 219 -13.67 -5.62 17.72
C GLU A 219 -14.08 -4.44 18.60
N ALA A 220 -13.91 -3.21 18.11
CA ALA A 220 -14.35 -2.00 18.82
C ALA A 220 -15.87 -2.00 19.07
N TYR A 221 -16.67 -2.40 18.09
CA TYR A 221 -18.12 -2.51 18.24
C TYR A 221 -18.53 -3.50 19.33
N GLN A 222 -17.89 -4.68 19.39
CA GLN A 222 -18.19 -5.68 20.42
C GLN A 222 -17.89 -5.15 21.83
N GLU A 223 -16.79 -4.41 22.00
CA GLU A 223 -16.46 -3.79 23.29
C GLU A 223 -17.38 -2.61 23.63
N ALA A 224 -17.77 -1.80 22.63
CA ALA A 224 -18.77 -0.75 22.79
C ALA A 224 -20.12 -1.31 23.26
N LEU A 225 -20.57 -2.42 22.68
CA LEU A 225 -21.81 -3.10 23.06
C LEU A 225 -21.75 -3.61 24.51
N LYS A 226 -20.67 -4.32 24.88
CA LYS A 226 -20.44 -4.80 26.26
C LYS A 226 -20.40 -3.66 27.28
N TRP A 227 -19.82 -2.52 26.89
CA TRP A 227 -19.81 -1.34 27.74
C TRP A 227 -21.20 -0.74 27.87
N ALA A 228 -21.94 -0.61 26.78
CA ALA A 228 -23.29 -0.04 26.78
C ALA A 228 -24.29 -0.88 27.58
N ASP A 229 -24.22 -2.21 27.52
CA ASP A 229 -25.06 -3.12 28.32
C ASP A 229 -25.00 -2.82 29.83
N LYS A 230 -23.86 -2.29 30.30
CA LYS A 230 -23.63 -1.96 31.72
C LYS A 230 -23.95 -0.51 32.05
N ASN A 231 -23.86 0.40 31.08
CA ASN A 231 -23.83 1.85 31.31
C ASN A 231 -25.04 2.60 30.72
N ILE A 232 -25.75 2.00 29.76
CA ILE A 232 -26.94 2.56 29.12
C ILE A 232 -28.17 1.79 29.57
N LYS A 233 -29.18 2.51 30.07
CA LYS A 233 -30.44 1.88 30.51
C LYS A 233 -31.20 1.34 29.28
N PRO A 234 -31.61 0.06 29.28
CA PRO A 234 -32.48 -0.49 28.25
C PRO A 234 -33.84 0.23 28.19
N PRO A 235 -34.51 0.24 27.02
CA PRO A 235 -34.04 -0.32 25.75
C PRO A 235 -33.02 0.59 25.05
N PHE A 236 -32.02 -0.03 24.42
CA PHE A 236 -31.11 0.66 23.52
C PHE A 236 -30.68 -0.27 22.36
N TYR A 237 -30.19 0.35 21.30
CA TYR A 237 -29.61 -0.32 20.13
C TYR A 237 -28.39 0.49 19.68
N ILE A 238 -27.28 -0.17 19.36
CA ILE A 238 -26.10 0.46 18.75
C ILE A 238 -26.07 0.03 17.29
N GLU A 239 -25.88 0.98 16.38
CA GLU A 239 -25.80 0.73 14.95
C GLU A 239 -24.32 0.57 14.52
N PRO A 240 -23.87 -0.64 14.15
CA PRO A 240 -22.50 -0.86 13.69
C PRO A 240 -22.23 -0.29 12.30
N ASP A 241 -23.23 -0.17 11.42
CA ASP A 241 -23.02 0.15 10.01
C ASP A 241 -23.01 1.66 9.72
N GLN A 242 -23.43 2.48 10.69
CA GLN A 242 -23.45 3.95 10.59
C GLN A 242 -22.43 4.63 11.51
N LEU A 243 -21.37 3.91 11.88
CA LEU A 243 -20.33 4.50 12.71
C LEU A 243 -19.77 5.78 12.07
N VAL A 244 -19.45 6.75 12.92
CA VAL A 244 -18.56 7.84 12.52
C VAL A 244 -17.16 7.37 12.85
N TRP A 245 -16.32 7.39 11.84
CA TRP A 245 -14.92 7.05 11.95
C TRP A 245 -14.13 8.33 11.87
N ASP A 246 -13.48 8.67 12.97
CA ASP A 246 -12.45 9.68 12.96
C ASP A 246 -11.12 9.01 12.69
N ASP A 247 -10.32 9.70 11.86
CA ASP A 247 -8.99 9.32 11.41
C ASP A 247 -8.05 8.89 12.58
N LEU A 248 -6.78 8.64 12.27
CA LEU A 248 -5.78 8.29 13.28
C LEU A 248 -5.69 9.36 14.39
N ASP A 249 -5.49 8.92 15.63
CA ASP A 249 -5.24 9.83 16.75
C ASP A 249 -3.99 10.67 16.47
N GLU A 250 -4.12 12.00 16.54
CA GLU A 250 -3.04 12.93 16.20
C GLU A 250 -1.81 12.81 17.11
N HIS A 251 -1.96 12.20 18.28
CA HIS A 251 -0.88 11.96 19.24
C HIS A 251 -0.39 10.51 19.22
N ASP A 252 -1.13 9.60 18.59
CA ASP A 252 -0.80 8.19 18.48
C ASP A 252 -1.34 7.59 17.17
N LEU A 253 -0.50 7.58 16.13
CA LEU A 253 -0.87 7.09 14.80
C LEU A 253 -1.12 5.55 14.74
N MET A 254 -1.01 4.87 15.88
CA MET A 254 -1.42 3.47 16.08
C MET A 254 -2.80 3.33 16.74
N ALA A 255 -3.50 4.44 16.94
CA ALA A 255 -4.83 4.49 17.54
C ALA A 255 -5.87 5.09 16.58
N MET A 256 -7.11 4.61 16.68
CA MET A 256 -8.25 5.06 15.89
C MET A 256 -9.43 5.41 16.80
N HIS A 257 -10.18 6.44 16.43
CA HIS A 257 -11.38 6.85 17.15
C HIS A 257 -12.62 6.23 16.48
N PHE A 258 -13.43 5.52 17.26
CA PHE A 258 -14.68 4.96 16.78
C PHE A 258 -15.85 5.54 17.55
N HIS A 259 -16.88 5.97 16.82
CA HIS A 259 -18.10 6.54 17.37
C HIS A 259 -19.30 5.75 16.83
N PHE A 260 -19.89 4.92 17.69
CA PHE A 260 -21.03 4.10 17.31
C PHE A 260 -22.33 4.81 17.70
N PRO A 261 -23.17 5.23 16.74
CA PRO A 261 -24.44 5.86 17.08
C PRO A 261 -25.35 4.87 17.80
N TYR A 262 -26.09 5.35 18.80
CA TYR A 262 -27.06 4.52 19.52
C TYR A 262 -28.43 5.20 19.61
N TYR A 263 -29.44 4.34 19.71
CA TYR A 263 -30.86 4.64 19.57
C TYR A 263 -31.65 3.92 20.67
N THR A 264 -32.93 4.26 20.84
CA THR A 264 -33.83 3.47 21.70
C THR A 264 -34.13 2.08 21.11
N GLN A 265 -34.18 1.98 19.79
CA GLN A 265 -34.43 0.75 19.02
C GLN A 265 -33.81 0.88 17.63
N LYS A 266 -33.68 -0.24 16.89
CA LYS A 266 -33.12 -0.22 15.53
C LYS A 266 -33.93 0.72 14.61
N PRO A 267 -33.30 1.71 13.96
CA PRO A 267 -33.97 2.56 12.97
C PRO A 267 -34.47 1.73 11.77
N PRO A 268 -35.60 2.09 11.14
CA PRO A 268 -36.00 1.48 9.89
C PRO A 268 -34.99 1.80 8.77
N ASP A 269 -34.62 0.80 7.96
CA ASP A 269 -33.58 0.90 6.93
C ASP A 269 -33.85 1.99 5.86
N GLU A 270 -35.12 2.41 5.68
CA GLU A 270 -35.57 3.37 4.65
C GLU A 270 -35.83 4.80 5.18
N THR A 271 -35.42 5.12 6.41
CA THR A 271 -35.73 6.44 7.00
C THR A 271 -34.75 7.50 6.50
N GLU A 272 -35.24 8.56 5.86
CA GLU A 272 -34.39 9.67 5.39
C GLU A 272 -33.77 10.51 6.55
N ASP A 273 -34.33 10.42 7.76
CA ASP A 273 -33.93 11.21 8.93
C ASP A 273 -33.49 10.35 10.13
N ILE A 274 -32.54 9.45 9.90
CA ILE A 274 -31.95 8.61 10.97
C ILE A 274 -31.21 9.47 12.00
N GLU A 275 -30.61 10.58 11.58
CA GLU A 275 -29.88 11.52 12.43
C GLU A 275 -30.76 12.08 13.56
N SER A 276 -32.03 12.44 13.28
CA SER A 276 -32.96 12.93 14.32
C SER A 276 -33.31 11.90 15.40
N LEU A 277 -33.21 10.61 15.08
CA LEU A 277 -33.55 9.51 15.98
C LEU A 277 -32.39 9.14 16.91
N ARG A 278 -31.17 9.57 16.58
CA ARG A 278 -29.96 9.25 17.34
C ARG A 278 -30.00 9.90 18.72
N LEU A 279 -29.67 9.12 19.75
CA LEU A 279 -29.57 9.60 21.14
C LEU A 279 -28.17 10.08 21.52
N GLY A 280 -27.18 9.74 20.70
CA GLY A 280 -25.77 10.09 20.84
C GLY A 280 -24.89 8.97 20.29
N TYR A 281 -23.66 8.91 20.80
CA TYR A 281 -22.66 7.92 20.42
C TYR A 281 -22.11 7.17 21.63
N VAL A 282 -21.70 5.92 21.41
CA VAL A 282 -20.74 5.22 22.25
C VAL A 282 -19.39 5.35 21.55
N SER A 283 -18.52 6.15 22.14
CA SER A 283 -17.24 6.53 21.55
C SER A 283 -16.08 5.92 22.33
N GLY A 284 -14.94 5.72 21.67
CA GLY A 284 -13.72 5.26 22.33
C GLY A 284 -12.54 5.20 21.39
N VAL A 285 -11.40 4.79 21.95
CA VAL A 285 -10.12 4.71 21.22
C VAL A 285 -9.70 3.26 21.10
N TYR A 286 -9.53 2.80 19.85
CA TYR A 286 -9.00 1.48 19.54
C TYR A 286 -7.49 1.56 19.32
N GLN A 287 -6.74 0.85 20.15
CA GLN A 287 -5.28 0.73 20.09
C GLN A 287 -4.90 -0.52 19.30
N ALA A 288 -4.38 -0.35 18.07
CA ALA A 288 -4.24 -1.47 17.15
C ALA A 288 -3.13 -2.46 17.53
N ASP A 289 -2.08 -1.99 18.21
CA ASP A 289 -1.00 -2.86 18.69
C ASP A 289 -1.39 -3.66 19.94
N GLN A 290 -2.26 -3.11 20.77
CA GLN A 290 -2.80 -3.76 21.96
C GLN A 290 -4.06 -4.60 21.66
N LYS A 291 -4.73 -4.33 20.53
CA LYS A 291 -6.04 -4.88 20.17
C LYS A 291 -7.07 -4.62 21.26
N THR A 292 -7.08 -3.40 21.79
CA THR A 292 -7.95 -2.99 22.89
C THR A 292 -8.77 -1.77 22.50
N PHE A 293 -10.07 -1.81 22.78
CA PHE A 293 -10.92 -0.64 22.73
C PHE A 293 -11.07 -0.07 24.15
N SER A 294 -10.67 1.18 24.34
CA SER A 294 -10.54 1.80 25.65
C SER A 294 -11.10 3.22 25.66
N LYS A 295 -11.08 3.86 26.84
CA LYS A 295 -11.65 5.21 27.04
C LYS A 295 -13.10 5.32 26.57
N ILE A 296 -13.87 4.23 26.71
CA ILE A 296 -15.23 4.16 26.21
C ILE A 296 -16.14 5.09 27.02
N VAL A 297 -16.83 5.98 26.32
CA VAL A 297 -17.71 7.00 26.88
C VAL A 297 -19.00 7.13 26.08
N LYS A 298 -20.01 7.72 26.70
CA LYS A 298 -21.24 8.14 26.02
C LYS A 298 -21.14 9.63 25.70
N GLU A 299 -21.35 9.97 24.44
CA GLU A 299 -21.31 11.34 23.91
C GLU A 299 -22.65 11.70 23.27
N LYS A 300 -22.97 13.01 23.22
CA LYS A 300 -24.23 13.48 22.63
C LYS A 300 -24.08 13.86 21.16
N GLU A 301 -22.96 14.48 20.82
CA GLU A 301 -22.68 15.08 19.52
C GLU A 301 -21.20 14.85 19.19
N PHE A 302 -20.91 14.87 17.89
CA PHE A 302 -19.59 14.84 17.28
C PHE A 302 -19.36 16.18 16.57
#